data_AF-A0AAJ5F0D3-F1
#
_entry.id   AF-A0AAJ5F0D3-F1
#
_cell.length_a   1.000
_cell.length_b   1.000
_cell.length_c   1.000
_cell.angle_alpha   90.00
_cell.angle_beta   90.00
_cell.angle_gamma   90.00
#
_symmetry.space_group_name_H-M   'P 1'
#
loop_
_entity.id
_entity.type
_entity.pdbx_description
1 polymer ?
#
loop_
_entity_poly.entity_id
_entity_poly.type
_entity_poly.pdbx_seq_one_letter_code
_entity_poly.pdbx_strand_id
1 'polypeptide(L)'
;MTAPVPTFLRSMTTVHTRNLRLVQTEAFWRELLPTLTFLPHRTETGEFTERMQAVVERLNPELRARVLSGQLFLFEDVDRPSPNECLISIHPEANEVSFRIFGRYLTDIQSTSEWFLRRLLDAQEQFVITPHTRCFVLLDVHGERTDLTTGRILPLRHQLWQGFYREHIYSVNITATVVVLTLGVVLLLSPDAPHSALGKFYGVCERILSAAIMNVFLLMGQFYSYRQGRRVVEWEKP
;
A
#
# COMPACT_ATOMS: atom_id res chain seq x y z
N MET A 1 28.00 18.42 -28.85
CA MET A 1 28.23 18.10 -27.43
C MET A 1 26.98 17.40 -26.91
N THR A 2 26.99 16.08 -26.86
CA THR A 2 25.88 15.29 -26.31
C THR A 2 25.93 15.42 -24.79
N ALA A 3 24.89 16.01 -24.19
CA ALA A 3 24.73 16.00 -22.74
C ALA A 3 24.84 14.56 -22.22
N PRO A 4 25.48 14.32 -21.06
CA PRO A 4 25.51 12.99 -20.47
C PRO A 4 24.07 12.51 -20.24
N VAL A 5 23.70 11.44 -20.94
CA VAL A 5 22.36 10.84 -20.86
C VAL A 5 22.22 10.20 -19.47
N PRO A 6 21.17 10.51 -18.69
CA PRO A 6 21.10 10.09 -17.30
C PRO A 6 20.90 8.57 -17.20
N THR A 7 21.80 7.90 -16.50
CA THR A 7 21.60 6.54 -16.00
C THR A 7 20.73 6.62 -14.75
N PHE A 8 19.49 6.16 -14.82
CA PHE A 8 18.59 6.10 -13.67
C PHE A 8 17.91 4.74 -13.60
N LEU A 9 17.45 4.43 -12.39
CA LEU A 9 16.63 3.26 -12.15
C LEU A 9 15.16 3.66 -12.25
N ARG A 10 14.36 2.79 -12.85
CA ARG A 10 12.92 2.98 -13.04
C ARG A 10 12.16 1.78 -12.53
N SER A 11 11.23 2.01 -11.60
CA SER A 11 10.18 1.04 -11.32
C SER A 11 8.97 1.31 -12.21
N MET A 12 8.31 0.26 -12.69
CA MET A 12 7.04 0.36 -13.41
C MET A 12 6.07 -0.71 -12.92
N THR A 13 4.88 -0.27 -12.54
CA THR A 13 3.72 -1.15 -12.29
C THR A 13 2.55 -0.65 -13.12
N THR A 14 1.82 -1.54 -13.77
CA THR A 14 0.54 -1.23 -14.43
C THR A 14 -0.57 -2.05 -13.83
N VAL A 15 -1.69 -1.39 -13.53
CA VAL A 15 -2.92 -2.00 -12.99
C VAL A 15 -4.12 -1.53 -13.80
N HIS A 16 -5.18 -2.34 -13.85
CA HIS A 16 -6.45 -1.88 -14.41
C HIS A 16 -7.28 -1.20 -13.33
N THR A 17 -8.04 -0.17 -13.70
CA THR A 17 -9.00 0.50 -12.83
C THR A 17 -10.42 -0.07 -13.01
N ARG A 18 -11.17 -0.15 -11.91
CA ARG A 18 -12.59 -0.48 -11.88
C ARG A 18 -13.48 0.77 -11.97
N ASN A 19 -12.96 1.92 -11.53
CA ASN A 19 -13.68 3.18 -11.47
C ASN A 19 -12.81 4.31 -12.03
N LEU A 20 -12.80 4.42 -13.35
CA LEU A 20 -11.99 5.41 -14.05
C LEU A 20 -12.33 6.85 -13.63
N ARG A 21 -13.61 7.16 -13.41
CA ARG A 21 -14.07 8.51 -13.05
C ARG A 21 -13.42 9.03 -11.77
N LEU A 22 -13.32 8.17 -10.75
CA LEU A 22 -12.70 8.53 -9.49
C LEU A 22 -11.18 8.68 -9.65
N VAL A 23 -10.55 7.70 -10.30
CA VAL A 23 -9.10 7.61 -10.48
C VAL A 23 -8.52 8.73 -11.36
N GLN A 24 -9.32 9.34 -12.23
CA GLN A 24 -8.93 10.52 -13.01
C GLN A 24 -8.84 11.82 -12.20
N THR A 25 -9.32 11.83 -10.95
CA THR A 25 -9.28 13.05 -10.12
C THR A 25 -7.98 13.15 -9.34
N GLU A 26 -7.41 14.34 -9.27
CA GLU A 26 -6.24 14.60 -8.42
C GLU A 26 -6.55 14.36 -6.94
N ALA A 27 -7.77 14.68 -6.51
CA ALA A 27 -8.23 14.50 -5.12
C ALA A 27 -8.12 13.04 -4.66
N PHE A 28 -8.51 12.08 -5.50
CA PHE A 28 -8.37 10.66 -5.21
C PHE A 28 -6.90 10.30 -4.92
N TRP A 29 -5.98 10.77 -5.76
CA TRP A 29 -4.56 10.48 -5.57
C TRP A 29 -4.01 11.16 -4.32
N ARG A 30 -4.47 12.38 -3.99
CA ARG A 30 -4.03 13.10 -2.78
C ARG A 30 -4.45 12.39 -1.51
N GLU A 31 -5.66 11.84 -1.50
CA GLU A 31 -6.15 11.03 -0.39
C GLU A 31 -5.39 9.71 -0.28
N LEU A 32 -5.12 9.05 -1.42
CA LEU A 32 -4.45 7.76 -1.45
C LEU A 32 -2.95 7.85 -1.11
N LEU A 33 -2.30 8.94 -1.50
CA LEU A 33 -0.85 9.15 -1.40
C LEU A 33 -0.52 10.40 -0.58
N PRO A 34 -0.93 10.46 0.70
CA PRO A 34 -0.90 11.70 1.49
C PRO A 34 0.51 12.19 1.82
N THR A 35 1.53 11.32 1.71
CA THR A 35 2.93 11.67 2.00
C THR A 35 3.71 12.07 0.75
N LEU A 36 3.12 11.95 -0.45
CA LEU A 36 3.78 12.40 -1.68
C LEU A 36 3.44 13.86 -1.97
N THR A 37 4.44 14.62 -2.38
CA THR A 37 4.26 16.01 -2.81
C THR A 37 3.79 16.02 -4.26
N PHE A 38 2.60 16.56 -4.51
CA PHE A 38 2.09 16.77 -5.86
C PHE A 38 2.79 17.95 -6.50
N LEU A 39 3.33 17.72 -7.69
CA LEU A 39 4.03 18.75 -8.44
C LEU A 39 3.13 19.29 -9.55
N PRO A 40 3.21 20.61 -9.84
CA PRO A 40 2.56 21.17 -11.01
C PRO A 40 3.15 20.53 -12.28
N HIS A 41 2.31 19.85 -13.04
CA HIS A 41 2.70 19.18 -14.28
C HIS A 41 2.36 20.00 -15.53
N ARG A 42 1.49 21.00 -15.41
CA ARG A 42 1.19 21.97 -16.46
C ARG A 42 1.33 23.41 -15.96
N THR A 43 1.71 24.30 -16.86
CA THR A 43 1.69 25.76 -16.68
C THR A 43 0.25 26.28 -16.77
N GLU A 44 0.05 27.55 -16.42
CA GLU A 44 -1.24 28.24 -16.59
C GLU A 44 -1.68 28.30 -18.06
N THR A 45 -0.72 28.29 -18.99
CA THR A 45 -0.96 28.23 -20.45
C THR A 45 -1.32 26.83 -20.95
N GLY A 46 -1.28 25.81 -20.08
CA GLY A 46 -1.60 24.43 -20.39
C GLY A 46 -0.42 23.61 -20.95
N GLU A 47 0.75 24.21 -21.13
CA GLU A 47 1.97 23.51 -21.54
C GLU A 47 2.56 22.67 -20.40
N PHE A 48 3.37 21.66 -20.70
CA PHE A 48 4.06 20.92 -19.64
C PHE A 48 5.13 21.80 -18.98
N THR A 49 5.24 21.70 -17.66
CA THR A 49 6.34 22.34 -16.93
C THR A 49 7.68 21.73 -17.34
N GLU A 50 8.78 22.49 -17.22
CA GLU A 50 10.13 22.01 -17.55
C GLU A 50 10.47 20.69 -16.83
N ARG A 51 10.05 20.58 -15.56
CA ARG A 51 10.23 19.38 -14.75
C ARG A 51 9.47 18.18 -15.31
N MET A 52 8.22 18.38 -15.74
CA MET A 52 7.42 17.34 -16.37
C MET A 52 8.02 16.91 -17.72
N GLN A 53 8.48 17.86 -18.53
CA GLN A 53 9.16 17.58 -19.79
C GLN A 53 10.42 16.72 -19.55
N ALA A 54 11.27 17.12 -18.61
CA ALA A 54 12.48 16.38 -18.25
C ALA A 54 12.19 14.94 -17.78
N VAL A 55 11.10 14.72 -17.03
CA VAL A 55 10.67 13.37 -16.60
C VAL A 55 10.16 12.54 -17.77
N VAL A 56 9.36 13.13 -18.67
CA VAL A 56 8.84 12.45 -19.86
C VAL A 56 9.95 12.12 -20.86
N GLU A 57 10.97 12.99 -20.97
CA GLU A 57 12.13 12.79 -21.83
C GLU A 57 13.02 11.63 -21.40
N ARG A 58 12.97 11.23 -20.13
CA ARG A 58 13.63 10.01 -19.64
C ARG A 58 12.99 8.73 -20.17
N LEU A 59 11.77 8.79 -20.68
CA LEU A 59 11.12 7.62 -21.26
C LEU A 59 11.61 7.38 -22.68
N ASN A 60 11.73 6.10 -23.05
CA ASN A 60 11.96 5.71 -24.43
C ASN A 60 10.80 6.21 -25.34
N PRO A 61 11.01 6.35 -26.66
CA PRO A 61 10.02 6.97 -27.55
C PRO A 61 8.64 6.31 -27.52
N GLU A 62 8.58 4.98 -27.45
CA GLU A 62 7.33 4.22 -27.42
C GLU A 62 6.53 4.46 -26.13
N LEU A 63 7.18 4.36 -24.97
CA LEU A 63 6.54 4.63 -23.68
C LEU A 63 6.17 6.10 -23.55
N ARG A 64 6.98 7.00 -24.10
CA ARG A 64 6.70 8.43 -24.15
C ARG A 64 5.42 8.71 -24.90
N ALA A 65 5.28 8.18 -26.12
CA ALA A 65 4.06 8.34 -26.92
C ALA A 65 2.83 7.83 -26.18
N ARG A 66 2.92 6.66 -25.54
CA ARG A 66 1.84 6.11 -24.72
C ARG A 66 1.51 7.00 -23.54
N VAL A 67 2.48 7.42 -22.75
CA VAL A 67 2.29 8.30 -21.58
C VAL A 67 1.61 9.60 -21.99
N LEU A 68 2.08 10.21 -23.08
CA LEU A 68 1.55 11.47 -23.60
C LEU A 68 0.11 11.38 -24.13
N SER A 69 -0.37 10.19 -24.52
CA SER A 69 -1.76 9.98 -24.92
C SER A 69 -2.74 9.86 -23.74
N GLY A 70 -2.23 9.76 -22.52
CA GLY A 70 -3.01 9.63 -21.30
C GLY A 70 -3.11 10.91 -20.47
N GLN A 71 -3.85 10.82 -19.37
CA GLN A 71 -3.81 11.83 -18.31
C GLN A 71 -2.59 11.58 -17.41
N LEU A 72 -1.94 12.64 -16.96
CA LEU A 72 -0.66 12.57 -16.26
C LEU A 72 -0.71 13.30 -14.92
N PHE A 73 -0.07 12.71 -13.92
CA PHE A 73 0.19 13.35 -12.64
C PHE A 73 1.66 13.14 -12.26
N LEU A 74 2.28 14.19 -11.72
CA LEU A 74 3.67 14.19 -11.29
C LEU A 74 3.75 14.39 -9.77
N PHE A 75 4.60 13.61 -9.13
CA PHE A 75 4.78 13.61 -7.68
C PHE A 75 6.24 13.45 -7.32
N GLU A 76 6.54 13.75 -6.07
CA GLU A 76 7.86 13.59 -5.47
C GLU A 76 7.75 12.95 -4.08
N ASP A 77 8.52 11.89 -3.88
CA ASP A 77 8.74 11.25 -2.58
C ASP A 77 9.89 12.00 -1.86
N VAL A 78 9.52 12.95 -1.01
CA VAL A 78 10.45 13.85 -0.30
C VAL A 78 11.01 13.26 1.00
N ASP A 79 10.49 12.11 1.45
CA ASP A 79 10.92 11.45 2.69
C ASP A 79 12.28 10.71 2.54
N ARG A 80 12.96 10.90 1.40
CA ARG A 80 14.20 10.22 1.02
C ARG A 80 15.38 11.20 0.93
N PRO A 81 16.62 10.74 1.23
CA PRO A 81 17.82 11.58 1.09
C PRO A 81 18.02 12.15 -0.32
N SER A 82 17.55 11.41 -1.33
CA SER A 82 17.39 11.88 -2.71
C SER A 82 15.93 11.68 -3.09
N PRO A 83 15.16 12.75 -3.37
CA PRO A 83 13.77 12.60 -3.72
C PRO A 83 13.57 11.75 -4.97
N ASN A 84 12.59 10.85 -4.93
CA ASN A 84 12.21 10.05 -6.10
C ASN A 84 11.07 10.74 -6.84
N GLU A 85 11.25 10.96 -8.14
CA GLU A 85 10.17 11.49 -8.98
C GLU A 85 9.25 10.35 -9.38
N CYS A 86 7.95 10.60 -9.30
CA CYS A 86 6.95 9.60 -9.58
C CYS A 86 5.98 10.14 -10.64
N LEU A 87 5.66 9.31 -11.62
CA LEU A 87 4.75 9.62 -12.72
C LEU A 87 3.60 8.62 -12.73
N ILE A 88 2.37 9.11 -12.62
CA ILE A 88 1.17 8.34 -12.89
C ILE A 88 0.67 8.70 -14.28
N SER A 89 0.48 7.69 -15.12
CA SER A 89 -0.22 7.82 -16.40
C SER A 89 -1.50 7.00 -16.40
N ILE A 90 -2.61 7.63 -16.75
CA ILE A 90 -3.93 7.00 -16.84
C ILE A 90 -4.32 6.93 -18.31
N HIS A 91 -4.65 5.73 -18.78
CA HIS A 91 -5.09 5.46 -20.14
C HIS A 91 -6.57 5.05 -20.14
N PRO A 92 -7.49 5.99 -20.42
CA PRO A 92 -8.93 5.77 -20.36
C PRO A 92 -9.40 4.60 -21.24
N GLU A 93 -8.86 4.50 -22.45
CA GLU A 93 -9.29 3.50 -23.44
C GLU A 93 -9.02 2.06 -22.99
N ALA A 94 -7.93 1.84 -22.26
CA ALA A 94 -7.55 0.53 -21.75
C ALA A 94 -7.98 0.29 -20.28
N ASN A 95 -8.61 1.29 -19.64
CA ASN A 95 -8.83 1.33 -18.20
C ASN A 95 -7.55 1.00 -17.41
N GLU A 96 -6.41 1.55 -17.84
CA GLU A 96 -5.11 1.25 -17.26
C GLU A 96 -4.54 2.45 -16.52
N VAL A 97 -3.85 2.15 -15.42
CA VAL A 97 -3.04 3.10 -14.68
C VAL A 97 -1.65 2.53 -14.57
N SER A 98 -0.68 3.26 -15.11
CA SER A 98 0.72 2.94 -14.96
C SER A 98 1.37 3.92 -14.00
N PHE A 99 2.10 3.37 -13.04
CA PHE A 99 2.92 4.13 -12.13
C PHE A 99 4.40 3.89 -12.42
N ARG A 100 5.18 4.97 -12.44
CA ARG A 100 6.62 4.93 -12.70
C ARG A 100 7.34 5.72 -11.62
N ILE A 101 8.33 5.09 -10.98
CA ILE A 101 9.20 5.77 -10.00
C ILE A 101 10.58 5.86 -10.61
N PHE A 102 11.15 7.05 -10.60
CA PHE A 102 12.50 7.35 -11.05
C PHE A 102 13.36 7.64 -9.82
N GLY A 103 14.45 6.90 -9.68
CA GLY A 103 15.34 7.05 -8.54
C GLY A 103 16.78 6.67 -8.87
N ARG A 104 17.66 6.96 -7.92
CA ARG A 104 19.10 6.72 -8.06
C ARG A 104 19.53 5.37 -7.53
N TYR A 105 18.90 4.90 -6.45
CA TYR A 105 19.29 3.69 -5.73
C TYR A 105 18.19 2.63 -5.81
N LEU A 106 18.60 1.36 -5.99
CA LEU A 106 17.68 0.23 -6.13
C LEU A 106 16.81 0.04 -4.89
N THR A 107 17.42 0.13 -3.71
CA THR A 107 16.73 0.01 -2.42
C THR A 107 15.65 1.06 -2.23
N ASP A 108 15.91 2.29 -2.67
CA ASP A 108 14.96 3.39 -2.53
C ASP A 108 13.76 3.18 -3.44
N ILE A 109 14.01 2.78 -4.69
CA ILE A 109 12.94 2.49 -5.64
C ILE A 109 12.11 1.29 -5.20
N GLN A 110 12.74 0.22 -4.73
CA GLN A 110 12.02 -0.93 -4.20
C GLN A 110 11.13 -0.51 -3.01
N SER A 111 11.67 0.30 -2.10
CA SER A 111 10.96 0.78 -0.92
C SER A 111 9.78 1.70 -1.28
N THR A 112 9.99 2.69 -2.16
CA THR A 112 8.93 3.60 -2.65
C THR A 112 7.89 2.82 -3.47
N SER A 113 8.30 1.82 -4.26
CA SER A 113 7.38 0.93 -4.99
C SER A 113 6.52 0.12 -4.04
N GLU A 114 7.12 -0.52 -3.04
CA GLU A 114 6.39 -1.29 -2.02
C GLU A 114 5.40 -0.42 -1.25
N TRP A 115 5.82 0.77 -0.83
CA TRP A 115 4.96 1.72 -0.15
C TRP A 115 3.76 2.12 -1.01
N PHE A 116 3.99 2.48 -2.27
CA PHE A 116 2.93 2.86 -3.21
C PHE A 116 1.97 1.69 -3.48
N LEU A 117 2.52 0.50 -3.72
CA LEU A 117 1.73 -0.71 -3.96
C LEU A 117 0.88 -1.09 -2.74
N ARG A 118 1.39 -0.87 -1.53
CA ARG A 118 0.60 -1.02 -0.32
C ARG A 118 -0.60 -0.08 -0.31
N ARG A 119 -0.43 1.18 -0.70
CA ARG A 119 -1.54 2.14 -0.81
C ARG A 119 -2.55 1.72 -1.87
N LEU A 120 -2.09 1.29 -3.05
CA LEU A 120 -2.99 0.75 -4.07
C LEU A 120 -3.80 -0.46 -3.57
N LEU A 121 -3.19 -1.33 -2.76
CA LEU A 121 -3.87 -2.46 -2.15
C LEU A 121 -4.91 -2.03 -1.10
N ASP A 122 -4.64 -0.98 -0.32
CA ASP A 122 -5.66 -0.40 0.58
C ASP A 122 -6.89 0.11 -0.19
N ALA A 123 -6.70 0.57 -1.44
CA ALA A 123 -7.76 0.99 -2.36
C ALA A 123 -8.12 -0.07 -3.42
N GLN A 124 -7.94 -1.37 -3.14
CA GLN A 124 -8.15 -2.46 -4.11
C GLN A 124 -9.57 -2.53 -4.71
N GLU A 125 -10.57 -1.90 -4.08
CA GLU A 125 -11.93 -1.79 -4.64
C GLU A 125 -11.98 -0.96 -5.92
N GLN A 126 -11.00 -0.06 -6.11
CA GLN A 126 -10.89 0.80 -7.27
C GLN A 126 -10.00 0.21 -8.36
N PHE A 127 -9.27 -0.89 -8.08
CA PHE A 127 -8.28 -1.48 -8.98
C PHE A 127 -8.47 -2.98 -9.18
N VAL A 128 -7.90 -3.51 -10.26
CA VAL A 128 -7.79 -4.95 -10.49
C VAL A 128 -6.35 -5.37 -10.22
N ILE A 129 -6.07 -5.72 -8.97
CA ILE A 129 -4.75 -6.22 -8.54
C ILE A 129 -4.85 -7.72 -8.34
N THR A 130 -4.09 -8.47 -9.13
CA THR A 130 -4.08 -9.93 -9.10
C THR A 130 -2.67 -10.44 -8.75
N PRO A 131 -2.49 -11.73 -8.41
CA PRO A 131 -1.16 -12.30 -8.17
C PRO A 131 -0.30 -12.37 -9.43
N HIS A 132 -0.86 -12.02 -10.59
CA HIS A 132 -0.12 -11.86 -11.85
C HIS A 132 0.31 -10.42 -12.08
N THR A 133 -0.16 -9.46 -11.29
CA THR A 133 0.33 -8.08 -11.35
C THR A 133 1.79 -8.07 -10.90
N ARG A 134 2.65 -7.46 -11.71
CA ARG A 134 4.09 -7.38 -11.49
C ARG A 134 4.53 -5.94 -11.33
N CYS A 135 5.57 -5.77 -10.53
CA CYS A 135 6.34 -4.55 -10.40
C CYS A 135 7.72 -4.83 -11.02
N PHE A 136 8.14 -4.06 -12.00
CA PHE A 136 9.43 -4.25 -12.67
C PHE A 136 10.38 -3.15 -12.24
N VAL A 137 11.60 -3.49 -11.84
CA VAL A 137 12.68 -2.51 -11.65
C VAL A 137 13.72 -2.70 -12.72
N LEU A 138 13.99 -1.60 -13.41
CA LEU A 138 14.72 -1.54 -14.66
C LEU A 138 15.85 -0.54 -14.51
N LEU A 139 17.00 -0.84 -15.09
CA LEU A 139 18.03 0.16 -15.36
C LEU A 139 17.85 0.64 -16.79
N ASP A 140 17.73 1.95 -16.97
CA ASP A 140 17.73 2.58 -18.29
C ASP A 140 19.13 3.13 -18.53
N VAL A 141 19.89 2.51 -19.44
CA VAL A 141 21.24 2.95 -19.82
C VAL A 141 21.23 3.24 -21.31
N HIS A 142 21.45 4.49 -21.71
CA HIS A 142 21.48 4.88 -23.12
C HIS A 142 20.22 4.50 -23.93
N GLY A 143 19.05 4.42 -23.27
CA GLY A 143 17.79 4.01 -23.91
C GLY A 143 17.63 2.50 -24.07
N GLU A 144 18.66 1.72 -23.71
CA GLU A 144 18.57 0.28 -23.57
C GLU A 144 18.03 -0.08 -22.18
N ARG A 145 16.97 -0.87 -22.19
CA ARG A 145 16.30 -1.36 -20.99
C ARG A 145 16.97 -2.65 -20.54
N THR A 146 17.54 -2.62 -19.35
CA THR A 146 18.03 -3.81 -18.67
C THR A 146 17.14 -4.11 -17.47
N ASP A 147 16.44 -5.24 -17.51
CA ASP A 147 15.62 -5.70 -16.39
C ASP A 147 16.53 -6.15 -15.24
N LEU A 148 16.43 -5.50 -14.08
CA LEU A 148 17.27 -5.83 -12.92
C LEU A 148 16.58 -6.83 -12.00
N THR A 149 15.30 -6.61 -11.71
CA THR A 149 14.51 -7.51 -10.86
C THR A 149 13.03 -7.33 -11.13
N THR A 150 12.28 -8.41 -10.92
CA THR A 150 10.82 -8.40 -10.98
C THR A 150 10.26 -8.71 -9.61
N GLY A 151 9.29 -7.93 -9.18
CA GLY A 151 8.51 -8.13 -7.98
C GLY A 151 7.14 -8.71 -8.31
N ARG A 152 6.77 -9.81 -7.66
CA ARG A 152 5.39 -10.30 -7.67
C ARG A 152 4.58 -9.54 -6.63
N ILE A 153 3.49 -8.91 -7.05
CA ILE A 153 2.58 -8.27 -6.10
C ILE A 153 1.75 -9.36 -5.43
N LEU A 154 1.73 -9.34 -4.11
CA LEU A 154 0.94 -10.25 -3.28
C LEU A 154 -0.39 -9.56 -2.96
N PRO A 155 -1.43 -9.69 -3.80
CA PRO A 155 -2.70 -9.03 -3.53
C PRO A 155 -3.28 -9.47 -2.20
N LEU A 156 -4.14 -8.63 -1.65
CA LEU A 156 -4.99 -8.93 -0.51
C LEU A 156 -6.09 -9.91 -0.96
N ARG A 157 -5.71 -11.09 -1.47
CA ARG A 157 -6.70 -11.96 -2.12
C ARG A 157 -7.76 -12.40 -1.13
N HIS A 158 -7.43 -12.89 0.08
CA HIS A 158 -8.40 -13.22 1.13
C HIS A 158 -7.93 -12.83 2.55
N GLN A 159 -8.87 -12.26 3.31
CA GLN A 159 -8.89 -11.84 4.73
C GLN A 159 -7.50 -11.70 5.38
N LEU A 160 -7.00 -10.46 5.54
CA LEU A 160 -5.91 -10.14 6.49
C LEU A 160 -6.11 -10.83 7.83
N TRP A 161 -7.38 -10.92 8.25
CA TRP A 161 -7.85 -11.68 9.39
C TRP A 161 -7.57 -13.18 9.33
N GLN A 162 -7.67 -13.86 8.19
CA GLN A 162 -7.30 -15.27 8.06
C GLN A 162 -5.78 -15.49 8.18
N GLY A 163 -4.98 -14.59 7.59
CA GLY A 163 -3.53 -14.64 7.73
C GLY A 163 -3.11 -14.46 9.20
N PHE A 164 -3.60 -13.39 9.82
CA PHE A 164 -3.39 -13.12 11.23
C PHE A 164 -3.94 -14.24 12.13
N TYR A 165 -5.14 -14.76 11.85
CA TYR A 165 -5.74 -15.86 12.60
C TYR A 165 -4.90 -17.13 12.52
N ARG A 166 -4.35 -17.48 11.36
CA ARG A 166 -3.49 -18.66 11.24
C ARG A 166 -2.20 -18.51 12.03
N GLU A 167 -1.61 -17.33 12.04
CA GLU A 167 -0.37 -17.05 12.78
C GLU A 167 -0.60 -16.96 14.29
N HIS A 168 -1.78 -16.48 14.72
CA HIS A 168 -2.12 -16.24 16.12
C HIS A 168 -3.28 -17.11 16.63
N ILE A 169 -3.48 -18.28 16.03
CA ILE A 169 -4.67 -19.12 16.23
C ILE A 169 -4.95 -19.42 17.71
N TYR A 170 -3.90 -19.75 18.46
CA TYR A 170 -4.00 -20.06 19.88
C TYR A 170 -4.39 -18.83 20.71
N SER A 171 -3.71 -17.71 20.49
CA SER A 171 -3.98 -16.47 21.22
C SER A 171 -5.41 -15.97 20.96
N VAL A 172 -5.85 -15.98 19.69
CA VAL A 172 -7.20 -15.55 19.32
C VAL A 172 -8.27 -16.46 19.93
N ASN A 173 -8.13 -17.78 19.80
CA ASN A 173 -9.15 -18.73 20.30
C ASN A 173 -9.24 -18.73 21.83
N ILE A 174 -8.11 -18.68 22.55
CA ILE A 174 -8.09 -18.65 24.02
C ILE A 174 -8.73 -17.35 24.51
N THR A 175 -8.31 -16.20 23.97
CA THR A 175 -8.88 -14.90 24.37
C THR A 175 -10.38 -14.84 24.08
N ALA A 176 -10.83 -15.30 22.90
CA ALA A 176 -12.25 -15.34 22.57
C ALA A 176 -13.04 -16.24 23.53
N THR A 177 -12.53 -17.43 23.85
CA THR A 177 -13.18 -18.37 24.78
C THR A 177 -13.34 -17.75 26.17
N VAL A 178 -12.27 -17.15 26.70
CA VAL A 178 -12.29 -16.50 28.02
C VAL A 178 -13.27 -15.34 28.03
N VAL A 179 -13.27 -14.49 27.00
CA VAL A 179 -14.20 -13.36 26.88
C VAL A 179 -15.65 -13.84 26.84
N VAL A 180 -15.98 -14.81 25.98
CA VAL A 180 -17.36 -15.31 25.85
C VAL A 180 -17.87 -15.92 27.16
N LEU A 181 -17.06 -16.72 27.84
CA LEU A 181 -17.44 -17.36 29.10
C LEU A 181 -17.64 -16.32 30.23
N THR A 182 -16.69 -15.40 30.39
CA THR A 182 -16.76 -14.39 31.47
C THR A 182 -17.83 -13.34 31.21
N LEU A 183 -18.01 -12.91 29.96
CA LEU A 183 -19.11 -12.04 29.56
C LEU A 183 -20.46 -12.72 29.76
N GLY A 184 -20.58 -14.01 29.44
CA GLY A 184 -21.78 -14.79 29.69
C GLY A 184 -22.15 -14.84 31.18
N VAL A 185 -21.18 -15.04 32.06
CA VAL A 185 -21.38 -14.96 33.52
C VAL A 185 -21.86 -13.57 33.93
N VAL A 186 -21.19 -12.51 33.47
CA VAL A 186 -21.53 -11.13 33.85
C VAL A 186 -22.92 -10.72 33.37
N LEU A 187 -23.34 -11.15 32.18
CA LEU A 187 -24.65 -10.79 31.63
C LEU A 187 -25.82 -11.60 32.20
N LEU A 188 -25.58 -12.85 32.61
CA LEU A 188 -26.64 -13.78 32.98
C LEU A 188 -26.77 -13.98 34.50
N LEU A 189 -25.78 -13.58 35.28
CA LEU A 189 -25.79 -13.71 36.74
C LEU A 189 -25.83 -12.33 37.41
N SER A 190 -26.91 -12.05 38.13
CA SER A 190 -27.02 -10.91 39.05
C SER A 190 -26.94 -11.43 40.49
N PRO A 191 -25.83 -11.21 41.22
CA PRO A 191 -25.74 -11.66 42.61
C PRO A 191 -26.63 -10.83 43.54
N ASP A 192 -27.42 -11.51 44.38
CA ASP A 192 -28.29 -10.85 45.39
C ASP A 192 -27.48 -10.17 46.52
N ALA A 193 -26.25 -10.62 46.78
CA ALA A 193 -25.36 -10.02 47.77
C ALA A 193 -23.87 -10.21 47.42
N PRO A 194 -23.02 -9.17 47.60
CA PRO A 194 -21.61 -9.19 47.17
C PRO A 194 -20.72 -10.16 47.99
N HIS A 195 -21.09 -10.48 49.22
CA HIS A 195 -20.32 -11.36 50.10
C HIS A 195 -20.68 -12.86 49.97
N SER A 196 -21.69 -13.18 49.16
CA SER A 196 -22.07 -14.57 48.88
C SER A 196 -20.99 -15.28 48.05
N ALA A 197 -20.98 -16.63 48.07
CA ALA A 197 -20.09 -17.41 47.22
C ALA A 197 -20.27 -17.04 45.73
N LEU A 198 -21.52 -16.78 45.31
CA LEU A 198 -21.87 -16.35 43.95
C LEU A 198 -21.38 -14.93 43.65
N GLY A 199 -21.49 -13.99 44.60
CA GLY A 199 -20.95 -12.64 44.48
C GLY A 199 -19.41 -12.62 44.37
N LYS A 200 -18.71 -13.48 45.13
CA LYS A 200 -17.25 -13.64 45.01
C LYS A 200 -16.85 -14.22 43.66
N PHE A 201 -17.56 -15.23 43.15
CA PHE A 201 -17.31 -15.80 41.83
C PHE A 201 -17.53 -14.78 40.71
N TYR A 202 -18.65 -14.05 40.77
CA TYR A 202 -18.96 -12.95 39.85
C TYR A 202 -17.84 -11.90 39.82
N GLY A 203 -17.35 -11.45 40.98
CA GLY A 203 -16.25 -10.48 41.06
C GLY A 203 -14.91 -10.99 40.52
N VAL A 204 -14.65 -12.31 40.58
CA VAL A 204 -13.49 -12.92 39.91
C VAL A 204 -13.67 -12.89 38.38
N CYS A 205 -14.86 -13.24 37.88
CA CYS A 205 -15.16 -13.19 36.45
C CYS A 205 -15.06 -11.76 35.88
N GLU A 206 -15.48 -10.72 36.61
CA GLU A 206 -15.28 -9.32 36.19
C GLU A 206 -13.81 -8.95 36.02
N ARG A 207 -12.94 -9.36 36.96
CA ARG A 207 -11.50 -9.10 36.88
C ARG A 207 -10.86 -9.84 35.71
N ILE A 208 -11.25 -11.11 35.50
CA ILE A 208 -10.78 -11.91 34.36
C ILE A 208 -11.26 -11.30 33.05
N LEU A 209 -12.52 -10.85 32.97
CA LEU A 209 -13.08 -10.19 31.79
C LEU A 209 -12.30 -8.90 31.47
N SER A 210 -12.00 -8.07 32.48
CA SER A 210 -11.19 -6.85 32.30
C SER A 210 -9.79 -7.16 31.74
N ALA A 211 -9.10 -8.17 32.29
CA ALA A 211 -7.82 -8.63 31.77
C ALA A 211 -7.91 -9.23 30.35
N ALA A 212 -8.99 -9.97 30.06
CA ALA A 212 -9.22 -10.55 28.76
C ALA A 212 -9.51 -9.48 27.69
N ILE A 213 -10.26 -8.42 28.04
CA ILE A 213 -10.48 -7.25 27.17
C ILE A 213 -9.15 -6.56 26.85
N MET A 214 -8.25 -6.40 27.83
CA MET A 214 -6.90 -5.88 27.57
C MET A 214 -6.15 -6.73 26.54
N ASN A 215 -6.24 -8.06 26.64
CA ASN A 215 -5.64 -8.95 25.65
C ASN A 215 -6.26 -8.81 24.25
N VAL A 216 -7.55 -8.51 24.14
CA VAL A 216 -8.20 -8.18 22.85
C VAL A 216 -7.57 -6.93 22.23
N PHE A 217 -7.34 -5.87 23.02
CA PHE A 217 -6.67 -4.67 22.52
C PHE A 217 -5.23 -4.95 22.07
N LEU A 218 -4.48 -5.77 22.81
CA LEU A 218 -3.15 -6.19 22.41
C LEU A 218 -3.17 -6.97 21.08
N LEU A 219 -4.13 -7.89 20.90
CA LEU A 219 -4.31 -8.62 19.65
C LEU A 219 -4.68 -7.68 18.49
N MET A 220 -5.51 -6.66 18.73
CA MET A 220 -5.78 -5.63 17.72
C MET A 220 -4.52 -4.81 17.37
N GLY A 221 -3.70 -4.46 18.35
CA GLY A 221 -2.42 -3.79 18.11
C GLY A 221 -1.46 -4.66 17.29
N GLN A 222 -1.38 -5.95 17.60
CA GLN A 222 -0.61 -6.93 16.83
C GLN A 222 -1.15 -7.09 15.40
N PHE A 223 -2.47 -7.11 15.21
CA PHE A 223 -3.07 -7.15 13.89
C PHE A 223 -2.73 -5.90 13.06
N TYR A 224 -2.74 -4.72 13.69
CA TYR A 224 -2.35 -3.48 13.04
C TYR A 224 -0.87 -3.50 12.63
N SER A 225 0.00 -3.96 13.53
CA SER A 225 1.42 -4.17 13.24
C SER A 225 1.63 -5.19 12.11
N TYR A 226 0.89 -6.31 12.12
CA TYR A 226 0.91 -7.32 11.06
C TYR A 226 0.53 -6.74 9.71
N ARG A 227 -0.54 -5.94 9.67
CA ARG A 227 -0.97 -5.21 8.46
C ARG A 227 0.13 -4.25 7.96
N GLN A 228 0.81 -3.56 8.88
CA GLN A 228 1.89 -2.62 8.54
C GLN A 228 3.25 -3.26 8.26
N GLY A 229 3.53 -4.46 8.76
CA GLY A 229 4.83 -5.14 8.61
C GLY A 229 4.90 -6.06 7.39
N ARG A 230 3.76 -6.42 6.81
CA ARG A 230 3.70 -7.40 5.71
C ARG A 230 4.35 -6.88 4.43
N ARG A 231 5.25 -7.68 3.85
CA ARG A 231 5.76 -7.43 2.49
C ARG A 231 4.63 -7.53 1.46
N VAL A 232 4.50 -6.49 0.65
CA VAL A 232 3.48 -6.40 -0.41
C VAL A 232 4.03 -6.91 -1.74
N VAL A 233 5.34 -6.85 -1.91
CA VAL A 233 6.06 -7.33 -3.08
C VAL A 233 7.00 -8.44 -2.66
N GLU A 234 6.93 -9.55 -3.37
CA GLU A 234 7.92 -10.61 -3.32
C GLU A 234 8.89 -10.40 -4.48
N TRP A 235 10.06 -9.81 -4.18
CA TRP A 235 11.12 -9.60 -5.15
C TRP A 235 11.79 -10.92 -5.51
N GLU A 236 11.98 -11.15 -6.81
CA GLU A 236 12.83 -12.23 -7.30
C GLU A 236 14.24 -12.02 -6.78
N LYS A 237 14.81 -13.06 -6.16
CA LYS A 237 16.19 -13.03 -5.67
C LYS A 237 17.12 -12.85 -6.88
N PRO A 238 18.15 -11.99 -6.77
CA PRO A 238 19.17 -11.84 -7.81
C PRO A 238 19.93 -13.15 -8.05
#